data_AF-A0A916FLW1-F1
#
_entry.id   AF-A0A916FLW1-F1
#
_cell.length_a   1.000
_cell.length_b   1.000
_cell.length_c   1.000
_cell.angle_alpha   90.00
_cell.angle_beta   90.00
_cell.angle_gamma   90.00
#
_symmetry.space_group_name_H-M   'P 1'
#
loop_
_entity.id
_entity.type
_entity.pdbx_description
1 polymer ?
#
loop_
_entity_poly.entity_id
_entity_poly.type
_entity_poly.pdbx_seq_one_letter_code
_entity_poly.pdbx_strand_id
1 'polypeptide(L)'
;MNSQQSLRPTGVSMLAIVLFLFSLFAFFGSLFMWGDGFLLSFPPGVDYHFPVTDILVNAPASLLAAMGLWKMKQWGYVAAQFVAGFYIYASVEIFVMAIEQGTPFPIEIVIPQVAAVLVAIFLVFYLWRIRLRFV
;
A
#
# COMPACT_ATOMS: atom_id res chain seq x y z
N MET A 1 -33.63 -6.03 16.66
CA MET A 1 -32.46 -5.90 17.55
C MET A 1 -31.50 -4.86 16.96
N ASN A 2 -31.43 -3.72 17.65
CA ASN A 2 -30.53 -2.56 17.54
C ASN A 2 -29.80 -2.28 16.22
N SER A 3 -30.40 -1.36 15.46
CA SER A 3 -29.80 -0.54 14.40
C SER A 3 -28.78 0.48 14.94
N GLN A 4 -27.81 0.04 15.75
CA GLN A 4 -26.56 0.80 15.86
C GLN A 4 -25.71 0.46 14.64
N GLN A 5 -26.04 1.07 13.50
CA GLN A 5 -25.05 1.26 12.44
C GLN A 5 -23.92 2.05 13.09
N SER A 6 -22.88 1.34 13.53
CA SER A 6 -21.61 1.91 13.94
C SER A 6 -21.14 2.78 12.77
N LEU A 7 -21.37 4.09 12.86
CA LEU A 7 -20.87 5.06 11.90
C LEU A 7 -19.38 4.82 11.78
N ARG A 8 -18.95 4.43 10.58
CA ARG A 8 -17.54 4.18 10.28
C ARG A 8 -16.74 5.43 10.65
N PRO A 9 -15.68 5.31 11.46
CA PRO A 9 -14.87 6.48 11.81
C PRO A 9 -14.29 7.16 10.56
N THR A 10 -14.26 8.49 10.54
CA THR A 10 -13.74 9.26 9.40
C THR A 10 -12.30 8.83 9.05
N GLY A 11 -11.46 8.59 10.06
CA GLY A 11 -10.09 8.11 9.84
C GLY A 11 -10.01 6.75 9.12
N VAL A 12 -10.91 5.81 9.42
CA VAL A 12 -10.97 4.52 8.69
C VAL A 12 -11.39 4.75 7.24
N SER A 13 -12.31 5.69 7.00
CA SER A 13 -12.76 6.05 5.66
C SER A 13 -11.63 6.63 4.83
N MET A 14 -10.85 7.55 5.41
CA MET A 14 -9.68 8.15 4.77
C MET A 14 -8.61 7.09 4.47
N LEU A 15 -8.30 6.21 5.42
CA LEU A 15 -7.33 5.12 5.20
C LEU A 15 -7.79 4.17 4.10
N ALA A 16 -9.09 3.83 4.03
CA ALA A 16 -9.61 3.00 2.96
C ALA A 16 -9.47 3.67 1.58
N ILE A 17 -9.70 4.98 1.48
CA ILE A 17 -9.49 5.74 0.23
C ILE A 17 -8.01 5.73 -0.15
N VAL A 18 -7.11 6.01 0.80
CA VAL A 18 -5.66 6.03 0.56
C VAL A 18 -5.18 4.66 0.08
N LEU A 19 -5.59 3.57 0.74
CA LEU A 19 -5.24 2.20 0.33
C LEU A 19 -5.78 1.85 -1.05
N PHE A 20 -6.99 2.29 -1.38
CA PHE A 20 -7.55 2.11 -2.72
C PHE A 20 -6.71 2.85 -3.77
N LEU A 21 -6.33 4.11 -3.51
CA LEU A 21 -5.47 4.88 -4.41
C LEU A 21 -4.08 4.24 -4.56
N PHE A 22 -3.49 3.75 -3.46
CA PHE A 22 -2.20 3.05 -3.50
C PHE A 22 -2.29 1.76 -4.31
N SER A 23 -3.39 1.02 -4.19
CA SER A 23 -3.64 -0.16 -5.03
C SER A 23 -3.70 0.20 -6.52
N LEU A 24 -4.40 1.28 -6.88
CA LEU A 24 -4.45 1.74 -8.27
C LEU A 24 -3.07 2.18 -8.76
N PHE A 25 -2.33 2.96 -7.97
CA PHE A 25 -0.99 3.40 -8.35
C PHE A 25 0.00 2.23 -8.47
N ALA A 26 -0.03 1.27 -7.55
CA ALA A 26 0.80 0.08 -7.63
C ALA A 26 0.46 -0.74 -8.90
N PHE A 27 -0.82 -0.91 -9.21
CA PHE A 27 -1.25 -1.65 -10.40
C PHE A 27 -0.86 -0.94 -11.69
N PHE A 28 -1.27 0.32 -11.88
CA PHE A 28 -0.99 1.06 -13.11
C PHE A 28 0.48 1.45 -13.23
N GLY A 29 1.11 1.89 -12.16
CA GLY A 29 2.55 2.18 -12.12
C GLY A 29 3.35 0.97 -12.58
N SER A 30 3.04 -0.21 -12.06
CA SER A 30 3.73 -1.45 -12.42
C SER A 30 3.37 -1.98 -13.80
N LEU A 31 2.15 -1.75 -14.27
CA LEU A 31 1.76 -2.09 -15.65
C LEU A 31 2.62 -1.31 -16.67
N PHE A 32 3.00 -0.08 -16.33
CA PHE A 32 3.94 0.75 -17.07
C PHE A 32 5.37 0.70 -16.53
N MET A 33 5.71 -0.30 -15.70
CA MET A 33 7.02 -0.51 -15.09
C MET A 33 7.66 0.79 -14.56
N TRP A 34 6.86 1.62 -13.91
CA TRP A 34 7.28 2.91 -13.34
C TRP A 34 7.92 3.89 -14.36
N GLY A 35 7.67 3.71 -15.66
CA GLY A 35 8.19 4.55 -16.74
C GLY A 35 9.16 3.82 -17.69
N ASP A 36 9.62 2.61 -17.33
CA ASP A 36 10.62 1.87 -18.09
C ASP A 36 10.03 1.04 -19.26
N GLY A 37 8.71 1.03 -19.43
CA GLY A 37 8.06 0.45 -20.60
C GLY A 37 6.66 -0.07 -20.32
N PHE A 38 6.25 -1.14 -21.00
CA PHE A 38 4.99 -1.83 -20.71
C PHE A 38 5.25 -3.28 -20.33
N LEU A 39 4.54 -3.78 -19.31
CA LEU A 39 4.77 -5.12 -18.77
C LEU A 39 4.62 -6.24 -19.82
N LEU A 40 3.75 -6.06 -20.82
CA LEU A 40 3.55 -7.05 -21.88
C LEU A 40 4.58 -6.95 -23.02
N SER A 41 5.48 -5.98 -22.98
CA SER A 41 6.53 -5.79 -23.98
C SER A 41 7.94 -6.07 -23.45
N PHE A 42 8.07 -6.78 -22.31
CA PHE A 42 9.29 -7.24 -21.63
C PHE A 42 10.63 -6.68 -22.18
N PRO A 43 10.92 -5.38 -21.95
CA PRO A 43 12.18 -4.78 -22.37
C PRO A 43 13.40 -5.46 -21.71
N PRO A 44 14.46 -5.75 -22.47
CA PRO A 44 15.67 -6.34 -21.91
C PRO A 44 16.37 -5.37 -20.94
N GLY A 45 16.84 -5.88 -19.80
CA GLY A 45 17.61 -5.10 -18.82
C GLY A 45 16.81 -4.36 -17.75
N VAL A 46 15.48 -4.47 -17.75
CA VAL A 46 14.62 -3.91 -16.69
C VAL A 46 14.50 -4.87 -15.51
N ASP A 47 14.51 -4.35 -14.29
CA ASP A 47 14.21 -5.13 -13.09
C ASP A 47 12.68 -5.24 -12.91
N TYR A 48 12.19 -6.48 -12.99
CA TYR A 48 10.77 -6.79 -12.90
C TYR A 48 10.30 -7.11 -11.48
N HIS A 49 11.21 -7.24 -10.51
CA HIS A 49 10.85 -7.70 -9.17
C HIS A 49 9.82 -6.79 -8.51
N PHE A 50 10.02 -5.47 -8.54
CA PHE A 50 9.05 -4.51 -7.98
C PHE A 50 7.74 -4.47 -8.76
N PRO A 51 7.72 -4.26 -10.11
CA PRO A 51 6.47 -4.27 -10.86
C PRO A 51 5.63 -5.55 -10.69
N VAL A 52 6.28 -6.71 -10.70
CA VAL A 52 5.59 -7.99 -10.53
C VAL A 52 5.04 -8.13 -9.11
N THR A 53 5.82 -7.76 -8.10
CA THR A 53 5.37 -7.82 -6.70
C THR A 53 4.20 -6.86 -6.45
N ASP A 54 4.23 -5.68 -7.06
CA ASP A 54 3.15 -4.71 -6.93
C ASP A 54 1.83 -5.20 -7.52
N ILE A 55 1.86 -5.82 -8.70
CA ILE A 55 0.66 -6.37 -9.35
C ILE A 55 0.12 -7.59 -8.61
N LEU A 56 0.99 -8.48 -8.15
CA LEU A 56 0.58 -9.76 -7.57
C LEU A 56 0.27 -9.66 -6.07
N VAL A 57 0.91 -8.76 -5.35
CA VAL A 57 0.83 -8.67 -3.89
C VAL A 57 0.28 -7.34 -3.43
N ASN A 58 0.97 -6.24 -3.76
CA ASN A 58 0.63 -4.92 -3.20
C ASN A 58 -0.77 -4.47 -3.60
N ALA A 59 -1.05 -4.39 -4.90
CA ALA A 59 -2.33 -3.89 -5.41
C ALA A 59 -3.51 -4.74 -4.91
N PRO A 60 -3.48 -6.09 -4.98
CA PRO A 60 -4.55 -6.93 -4.42
C PRO A 60 -4.70 -6.78 -2.91
N ALA A 61 -3.61 -6.81 -2.14
CA ALA A 61 -3.67 -6.72 -0.69
C ALA A 61 -4.20 -5.35 -0.22
N SER A 62 -3.74 -4.27 -0.84
CA SER A 62 -4.18 -2.91 -0.58
C SER A 62 -5.66 -2.70 -0.94
N LEU A 63 -6.13 -3.30 -2.04
CA LEU A 63 -7.54 -3.28 -2.42
C LEU A 63 -8.41 -4.05 -1.41
N LEU A 64 -7.99 -5.25 -1.01
CA LEU A 64 -8.69 -6.04 -0.02
C LEU A 64 -8.77 -5.29 1.32
N ALA A 65 -7.65 -4.73 1.78
CA ALA A 65 -7.60 -3.90 2.97
C ALA A 65 -8.57 -2.71 2.85
N ALA A 66 -8.56 -1.98 1.74
CA ALA A 66 -9.48 -0.87 1.49
C ALA A 66 -10.95 -1.30 1.59
N MET A 67 -11.33 -2.38 0.89
CA MET A 67 -12.70 -2.90 0.90
C MET A 67 -13.14 -3.36 2.29
N GLY A 68 -12.26 -4.06 3.01
CA GLY A 68 -12.56 -4.58 4.34
C GLY A 68 -12.64 -3.48 5.38
N LEU A 69 -11.74 -2.49 5.35
CA LEU A 69 -11.83 -1.29 6.19
C LEU A 69 -13.09 -0.48 5.90
N TRP A 70 -13.45 -0.32 4.62
CA TRP A 70 -14.67 0.38 4.22
C TRP A 70 -15.94 -0.26 4.83
N LYS A 71 -15.95 -1.59 4.90
CA LYS A 71 -17.06 -2.37 5.46
C LYS A 71 -16.90 -2.71 6.95
N MET A 72 -15.89 -2.17 7.63
CA MET A 72 -15.57 -2.46 9.04
C MET A 72 -15.45 -3.96 9.35
N LYS A 73 -14.87 -4.74 8.43
CA LYS A 73 -14.70 -6.20 8.57
C LYS A 73 -13.37 -6.60 9.21
N GLN A 74 -13.36 -7.66 10.01
CA GLN A 74 -12.14 -8.18 10.66
C GLN A 74 -11.05 -8.55 9.66
N TRP A 75 -11.39 -9.19 8.55
CA TRP A 75 -10.43 -9.51 7.49
C TRP A 75 -9.81 -8.25 6.86
N GLY A 76 -10.53 -7.13 6.85
CA GLY A 76 -10.00 -5.83 6.40
C GLY A 76 -8.93 -5.28 7.32
N TYR A 77 -9.12 -5.42 8.64
CA TYR A 77 -8.10 -5.07 9.63
C TYR A 77 -6.84 -5.94 9.45
N VAL A 78 -6.99 -7.26 9.30
CA VAL A 78 -5.85 -8.18 9.11
C VAL A 78 -5.11 -7.86 7.81
N ALA A 79 -5.84 -7.67 6.71
CA ALA A 79 -5.25 -7.27 5.43
C ALA A 79 -4.51 -5.92 5.55
N ALA A 80 -5.06 -4.95 6.27
CA ALA A 80 -4.41 -3.66 6.50
C ALA A 80 -3.09 -3.79 7.29
N GLN A 81 -3.00 -4.70 8.26
CA GLN A 81 -1.75 -4.97 8.97
C GLN A 81 -0.72 -5.64 8.07
N PHE A 82 -1.15 -6.58 7.21
CA PHE A 82 -0.28 -7.18 6.20
C PHE A 82 0.28 -6.11 5.24
N VAL A 83 -0.58 -5.23 4.72
CA VAL A 83 -0.19 -4.11 3.85
C VAL A 83 0.78 -3.17 4.55
N ALA A 84 0.56 -2.86 5.83
CA ALA A 84 1.50 -2.03 6.60
C ALA A 84 2.89 -2.67 6.70
N GLY A 85 2.96 -3.98 6.96
CA GLY A 85 4.23 -4.72 6.96
C GLY A 85 4.91 -4.70 5.59
N PHE A 86 4.12 -4.91 4.53
CA PHE A 86 4.61 -4.88 3.14
C PHE A 86 5.17 -3.50 2.76
N TYR A 87 4.48 -2.41 3.11
CA TYR A 87 4.96 -1.05 2.87
C TYR A 87 6.28 -0.78 3.58
N ILE A 88 6.42 -1.17 4.85
CA ILE A 88 7.68 -0.99 5.59
C ILE A 88 8.81 -1.77 4.91
N TYR A 89 8.56 -3.04 4.56
CA TYR A 89 9.56 -3.88 3.89
C TYR A 89 10.02 -3.27 2.55
N ALA A 90 9.08 -2.94 1.66
CA ALA A 90 9.38 -2.38 0.35
C ALA A 90 10.10 -1.03 0.45
N SER A 91 9.70 -0.17 1.40
CA SER A 91 10.37 1.11 1.62
C SER A 91 11.80 0.96 2.11
N VAL A 92 12.10 -0.01 2.98
CA VAL A 92 13.48 -0.28 3.40
C VAL A 92 14.34 -0.71 2.22
N GLU A 93 13.86 -1.64 1.39
CA GLU A 93 14.59 -2.12 0.21
C GLU A 93 14.89 -0.97 -0.76
N ILE A 94 13.90 -0.12 -1.05
CA ILE A 94 14.05 1.01 -1.95
C ILE A 94 14.96 2.10 -1.36
N PHE A 95 14.92 2.37 -0.04
CA PHE A 95 15.85 3.30 0.57
C PHE A 95 17.29 2.79 0.52
N VAL A 96 17.52 1.50 0.75
CA VAL A 96 18.86 0.89 0.61
C VAL A 96 19.34 1.05 -0.83
N MET A 97 18.52 0.69 -1.82
CA MET A 97 18.84 0.86 -3.24
C MET A 97 19.16 2.32 -3.59
N ALA A 98 18.37 3.28 -3.11
CA ALA A 98 18.60 4.71 -3.35
C ALA A 98 19.92 5.18 -2.72
N ILE A 99 20.27 4.67 -1.53
CA ILE A 99 21.54 4.98 -0.86
C ILE A 99 22.73 4.40 -1.65
N GLU A 100 22.61 3.16 -2.15
CA GLU A 100 23.65 2.49 -2.93
C GLU A 100 23.92 3.17 -4.28
N GLN A 101 22.89 3.76 -4.91
CA GLN A 101 23.02 4.51 -6.16
C GLN A 101 23.74 5.87 -5.98
N GLY A 102 23.85 6.37 -4.76
CA GLY A 102 24.56 7.61 -4.44
C GLY A 102 23.80 8.89 -4.83
N THR A 103 24.47 10.04 -4.70
CA THR A 103 23.85 11.35 -4.99
C THR A 103 23.96 11.71 -6.47
N PRO A 104 22.90 12.30 -7.10
CA PRO A 104 21.65 12.74 -6.47
C PRO A 104 20.64 11.60 -6.26
N PHE A 105 20.01 11.57 -5.09
CA PHE A 105 18.98 10.57 -4.79
C PHE A 105 17.78 10.77 -5.73
N PRO A 106 17.21 9.69 -6.29
CA PRO A 106 16.01 9.78 -7.13
C PRO A 106 14.80 10.13 -6.28
N ILE A 107 14.51 11.44 -6.17
CA ILE A 107 13.46 11.98 -5.30
C ILE A 107 12.07 11.43 -5.69
N GLU A 108 11.87 11.17 -6.99
CA GLU A 108 10.65 10.56 -7.53
C GLU A 108 10.38 9.17 -6.95
N ILE A 109 11.43 8.46 -6.54
CA ILE A 109 11.36 7.13 -5.93
C ILE A 109 11.24 7.23 -4.40
N VAL A 110 11.93 8.19 -3.78
CA VAL A 110 11.96 8.36 -2.32
C VAL A 110 10.63 8.86 -1.76
N ILE A 111 9.99 9.85 -2.41
CA ILE A 111 8.75 10.47 -1.90
C ILE A 111 7.61 9.44 -1.70
N PRO A 112 7.29 8.57 -2.69
CA PRO A 112 6.27 7.54 -2.51
C PRO A 112 6.54 6.62 -1.31
N GLN A 113 7.81 6.28 -1.06
CA GLN A 113 8.19 5.41 0.06
C GLN A 113 8.00 6.08 1.42
N VAL A 114 8.35 7.36 1.55
CA VAL A 114 8.06 8.12 2.79
C VAL A 114 6.55 8.13 3.05
N ALA A 115 5.73 8.35 2.02
CA ALA A 115 4.28 8.30 2.16
C ALA A 115 3.78 6.91 2.58
N ALA A 116 4.33 5.84 2.01
CA ALA A 116 3.99 4.46 2.37
C ALA A 116 4.32 4.13 3.83
N VAL A 117 5.49 4.53 4.32
CA VAL A 117 5.87 4.36 5.73
C VAL A 117 4.93 5.12 6.66
N LEU A 118 4.58 6.37 6.34
CA LEU A 118 3.63 7.14 7.14
C LEU A 118 2.26 6.46 7.19
N VAL A 119 1.75 5.99 6.04
CA VAL A 119 0.50 5.23 5.98
C VAL A 119 0.60 3.96 6.82
N ALA A 120 1.68 3.19 6.73
CA ALA A 120 1.90 1.98 7.52
C ALA A 120 1.84 2.27 9.03
N ILE A 121 2.50 3.34 9.49
CA ILE A 121 2.44 3.80 10.88
C ILE A 121 0.99 4.08 11.29
N PHE A 122 0.23 4.82 10.47
CA PHE A 122 -1.19 5.06 10.75
C PHE A 122 -2.00 3.75 10.78
N LEU A 123 -1.82 2.85 9.81
CA LEU A 123 -2.52 1.56 9.78
C LEU A 123 -2.26 0.74 11.04
N VAL A 124 -1.02 0.71 11.54
CA VAL A 124 -0.69 -0.03 12.77
C VAL A 124 -1.30 0.68 13.98
N PHE A 125 -0.89 1.92 14.26
CA PHE A 125 -1.23 2.56 15.54
C PHE A 125 -2.68 3.01 15.63
N TYR A 126 -3.26 3.55 14.56
CA TYR A 126 -4.65 4.01 14.57
C TYR A 126 -5.61 2.83 14.59
N LEU A 127 -5.45 1.84 13.69
CA LEU A 127 -6.38 0.71 13.65
C LEU A 127 -6.26 -0.17 14.89
N TRP A 128 -5.06 -0.30 15.49
CA TRP A 128 -4.89 -1.00 16.76
C TRP A 128 -5.80 -0.48 17.87
N ARG A 129 -5.98 0.85 17.96
CA ARG A 129 -6.85 1.49 18.96
C ARG A 129 -8.34 1.17 18.77
N ILE A 130 -8.76 0.92 17.54
CA ILE A 130 -10.17 0.66 17.20
C ILE A 130 -10.43 -0.78 16.76
N ARG A 131 -9.46 -1.70 16.96
CA ARG A 131 -9.53 -3.10 16.49
C ARG A 131 -10.80 -3.85 16.92
N LEU A 132 -11.31 -3.56 18.11
CA LEU A 132 -12.52 -4.20 18.66
C LEU A 132 -13.81 -3.79 17.94
N ARG A 133 -13.77 -2.77 17.08
CA ARG A 133 -14.93 -2.31 16.29
C ARG A 133 -15.08 -3.06 14.96
N PHE A 134 -14.13 -3.90 14.58
CA PHE A 134 -14.20 -4.68 13.35
C PHE A 134 -14.94 -6.00 13.60
N VAL A 135 -15.93 -6.31 12.74
CA VAL A 135 -16.82 -7.49 12.85
C VAL A 135 -16.79 -8.33 11.59
#